data_AF-A0A4Q2RGC4-F1
#
_entry.id   AF-A0A4Q2RGC4-F1
#
_cell.length_a   1.000
_cell.length_b   1.000
_cell.length_c   1.000
_cell.angle_alpha   90.00
_cell.angle_beta   90.00
_cell.angle_gamma   90.00
#
_symmetry.space_group_name_H-M   'P 1'
#
loop_
_entity.id
_entity.type
_entity.pdbx_description
1 polymer ?
#
loop_
_entity_poly.entity_id
_entity_poly.type
_entity_poly.pdbx_seq_one_letter_code
_entity_poly.pdbx_strand_id
1 'polypeptide(L)'
;MSGQDAHAMNQDVDELLGMGSTESCGTVTAAPIGSTSVRRGYSSSESVLEAAGRELLGSITSGGRWVDALDTALPRLNCLGGTLSCIMPPRLFGVPSSDMTETFEAIAAGRTPPLTEATRMIPAPHDGFLCDQMDVFREPRERDAFYMDFIRPRGLAYQASAYLDGTGNDTVNLMLFRPPGSGGFNPGDLHTFKAFLPYIRAAAMASRARLQLEADRRASPFLGRGDPVLYVAYDGTVHRHSPDALTVLAPDVTLRDRRLAVSVPGCQRKVDGALTTALWQRRPSLVTLITDDARSLRLLVLPVLGQALDVFRATSALVVVLDIMRPTHIDEGSIDLLVATTGLTRRETEVARLVASGYTPRQVSETLGISYETARIHLKGSFGKLGVHSQNELIALVRRFSML
;
A
#
# COMPACT_ATOMS: atom_id res chain seq x y z
N MET A 1 26.87 -39.28 -2.33
CA MET A 1 27.80 -38.18 -2.69
C MET A 1 27.06 -36.90 -2.36
N SER A 2 27.20 -36.37 -1.14
CA SER A 2 28.29 -35.46 -0.71
C SER A 2 28.26 -34.16 -1.55
N GLY A 3 27.90 -32.99 -1.02
CA GLY A 3 27.73 -32.60 0.38
C GLY A 3 28.92 -31.77 0.88
N GLN A 4 28.97 -30.53 0.43
CA GLN A 4 29.75 -29.38 0.91
C GLN A 4 29.19 -28.11 0.22
N ASP A 5 29.69 -26.91 0.55
CA ASP A 5 29.30 -25.60 -0.01
C ASP A 5 27.99 -24.96 0.49
N ALA A 6 27.71 -25.07 1.80
CA ALA A 6 26.74 -24.22 2.49
C ALA A 6 27.18 -23.78 3.92
N HIS A 7 28.50 -23.74 4.17
CA HIS A 7 29.05 -23.46 5.51
C HIS A 7 30.41 -22.73 5.47
N ALA A 8 30.43 -21.53 4.92
CA ALA A 8 31.62 -20.66 4.90
C ALA A 8 31.25 -19.17 4.77
N MET A 9 30.64 -18.57 5.80
CA MET A 9 30.65 -17.12 6.03
C MET A 9 30.12 -16.74 7.44
N ASN A 10 30.59 -17.38 8.51
CA ASN A 10 30.23 -16.95 9.88
C ASN A 10 31.27 -17.37 10.94
N GLN A 11 32.46 -16.77 10.87
CA GLN A 11 33.47 -16.77 11.92
C GLN A 11 34.49 -15.67 11.58
N ASP A 12 34.42 -14.54 12.30
CA ASP A 12 35.48 -13.51 12.45
C ASP A 12 34.93 -12.33 13.29
N VAL A 13 34.78 -12.54 14.61
CA VAL A 13 34.39 -11.49 15.58
C VAL A 13 35.17 -11.53 16.91
N ASP A 14 35.89 -12.62 17.22
CA ASP A 14 36.42 -12.89 18.57
C ASP A 14 37.94 -12.67 18.77
N GLU A 15 38.65 -12.04 17.83
CA GLU A 15 40.12 -11.89 17.91
C GLU A 15 40.60 -10.42 17.88
N LEU A 16 40.13 -9.59 18.83
CA LEU A 16 40.64 -8.21 19.00
C LEU A 16 40.69 -7.71 20.46
N LEU A 17 40.89 -8.62 21.42
CA LEU A 17 41.18 -8.30 22.84
C LEU A 17 42.43 -9.02 23.36
N GLY A 18 43.58 -8.74 22.72
CA GLY A 18 44.89 -9.11 23.24
C GLY A 18 45.28 -8.24 24.44
N MET A 19 45.41 -8.83 25.63
CA MET A 19 45.79 -8.11 26.85
C MET A 19 47.27 -7.66 26.82
N GLY A 20 47.53 -6.44 27.30
CA GLY A 20 48.84 -5.98 27.72
C GLY A 20 48.73 -5.37 29.12
N SER A 21 49.55 -5.83 30.07
CA SER A 21 49.48 -5.48 31.50
C SER A 21 50.81 -4.92 32.02
N THR A 22 50.79 -4.43 33.27
CA THR A 22 51.85 -3.67 34.01
C THR A 22 51.93 -2.18 33.61
N GLU A 23 52.14 -1.22 34.51
CA GLU A 23 52.55 -1.25 35.94
C GLU A 23 51.60 -0.47 36.89
N SER A 24 51.87 -0.53 38.20
CA SER A 24 51.08 0.08 39.28
C SER A 24 51.90 1.10 40.09
N CYS A 25 51.22 2.09 40.70
CA CYS A 25 51.37 2.50 42.11
C CYS A 25 50.44 3.70 42.43
N GLY A 26 49.92 3.81 43.67
CA GLY A 26 49.24 5.05 44.12
C GLY A 26 47.98 4.88 44.98
N THR A 27 48.01 4.09 46.05
CA THR A 27 46.90 3.98 47.02
C THR A 27 46.77 5.21 47.93
N VAL A 28 45.55 5.74 48.10
CA VAL A 28 45.13 6.45 49.32
C VAL A 28 43.74 5.94 49.72
N THR A 29 43.60 5.53 50.98
CA THR A 29 42.39 4.87 51.51
C THR A 29 41.71 5.75 52.54
N ALA A 30 40.39 5.96 52.43
CA ALA A 30 39.52 6.38 53.52
C ALA A 30 38.11 5.81 53.32
N ALA A 31 37.41 5.49 54.41
CA ALA A 31 36.35 4.46 54.47
C ALA A 31 34.90 5.05 54.51
N PRO A 32 33.83 4.22 54.59
CA PRO A 32 32.59 4.48 53.86
C PRO A 32 31.40 4.99 54.69
N ILE A 33 30.43 5.64 54.02
CA ILE A 33 29.06 5.85 54.54
C ILE A 33 28.04 5.73 53.39
N GLY A 34 26.94 4.99 53.62
CA GLY A 34 25.66 5.27 52.96
C GLY A 34 25.31 4.45 51.71
N SER A 35 24.95 3.18 51.88
CA SER A 35 24.18 2.45 50.88
C SER A 35 22.75 3.01 50.79
N THR A 36 22.38 3.60 49.65
CA THR A 36 20.97 3.88 49.32
C THR A 36 20.70 3.45 47.88
N SER A 37 19.87 2.42 47.73
CA SER A 37 19.53 1.80 46.45
C SER A 37 18.63 2.70 45.60
N VAL A 38 19.18 3.25 44.52
CA VAL A 38 18.39 3.96 43.50
C VAL A 38 17.63 2.96 42.62
N ARG A 39 16.50 2.44 43.14
CA ARG A 39 15.43 1.79 42.35
C ARG A 39 14.32 2.82 42.07
N ARG A 40 14.55 3.75 41.13
CA ARG A 40 13.53 4.64 40.55
C ARG A 40 13.87 4.95 39.09
N GLY A 41 12.89 4.86 38.17
CA GLY A 41 13.04 5.35 36.79
C GLY A 41 12.19 4.64 35.74
N TYR A 42 12.40 3.33 35.55
CA TYR A 42 11.95 2.63 34.33
C TYR A 42 10.43 2.36 34.23
N SER A 43 9.73 2.02 35.32
CA SER A 43 8.31 1.63 35.23
C SER A 43 7.35 2.77 34.90
N SER A 44 7.72 4.03 35.17
CA SER A 44 6.89 5.20 34.90
C SER A 44 6.93 5.67 33.46
N SER A 45 8.05 5.48 32.74
CA SER A 45 8.15 5.84 31.32
C SER A 45 7.49 4.77 30.44
N GLU A 46 7.73 3.49 30.73
CA GLU A 46 7.16 2.36 30.00
C GLU A 46 5.62 2.38 30.06
N SER A 47 5.02 2.58 31.24
CA SER A 47 3.56 2.66 31.40
C SER A 47 2.90 3.84 30.68
N VAL A 48 3.61 4.97 30.49
CA VAL A 48 3.14 6.10 29.67
C VAL A 48 3.16 5.75 28.18
N LEU A 49 4.18 5.04 27.71
CA LEU A 49 4.25 4.60 26.31
C LEU A 49 3.27 3.48 25.99
N GLU A 50 3.01 2.56 26.92
CA GLU A 50 1.91 1.61 26.77
C GLU A 50 0.56 2.31 26.70
N ALA A 51 0.33 3.34 27.52
CA ALA A 51 -0.90 4.13 27.46
C ALA A 51 -1.05 4.85 26.11
N ALA A 52 0.03 5.44 25.60
CA ALA A 52 0.08 6.02 24.24
C ALA A 52 -0.24 4.96 23.16
N GLY A 53 0.34 3.78 23.27
CA GLY A 53 0.10 2.65 22.36
C GLY A 53 -1.36 2.17 22.39
N ARG A 54 -1.92 1.97 23.59
CA ARG A 54 -3.33 1.56 23.77
C ARG A 54 -4.30 2.60 23.19
N GLU A 55 -4.04 3.88 23.37
CA GLU A 55 -4.85 4.99 22.85
C GLU A 55 -4.80 5.06 21.32
N LEU A 56 -3.59 4.95 20.73
CA LEU A 56 -3.43 4.82 19.27
C LEU A 56 -4.19 3.61 18.73
N LEU A 57 -4.02 2.44 19.35
CA LEU A 57 -4.69 1.21 18.94
C LEU A 57 -6.21 1.37 19.01
N GLY A 58 -6.74 1.93 20.10
CA GLY A 58 -8.17 2.20 20.28
C GLY A 58 -8.73 3.16 19.23
N SER A 59 -8.00 4.24 18.91
CA SER A 59 -8.36 5.19 17.85
C SER A 59 -8.47 4.49 16.49
N ILE A 60 -7.44 3.71 16.10
CA ILE A 60 -7.41 3.02 14.81
C ILE A 60 -8.47 1.92 14.70
N THR A 61 -8.71 1.12 15.76
CA THR A 61 -9.75 0.08 15.74
C THR A 61 -11.16 0.66 15.76
N SER A 62 -11.36 1.84 16.36
CA SER A 62 -12.62 2.60 16.29
C SER A 62 -12.83 3.36 14.96
N GLY A 63 -11.88 3.24 14.02
CA GLY A 63 -11.98 3.80 12.67
C GLY A 63 -11.34 5.17 12.47
N GLY A 64 -10.66 5.73 13.48
CA GLY A 64 -9.92 6.98 13.42
C GLY A 64 -8.80 7.02 12.37
N ARG A 65 -8.26 8.21 12.11
CA ARG A 65 -7.21 8.43 11.11
C ARG A 65 -5.83 8.24 11.73
N TRP A 66 -4.90 7.74 10.92
CA TRP A 66 -3.52 7.54 11.33
C TRP A 66 -2.77 8.83 11.68
N VAL A 67 -3.04 9.95 10.99
CA VAL A 67 -2.43 11.25 11.33
C VAL A 67 -2.83 11.70 12.73
N ASP A 68 -4.14 11.77 13.03
CA ASP A 68 -4.65 12.15 14.36
C ASP A 68 -4.09 11.25 15.49
N ALA A 69 -3.95 9.94 15.22
CA ALA A 69 -3.43 8.97 16.17
C ALA A 69 -1.91 9.08 16.38
N LEU A 70 -1.13 9.44 15.34
CA LEU A 70 0.29 9.74 15.46
C LEU A 70 0.52 11.06 16.23
N ASP A 71 -0.22 12.11 15.89
CA ASP A 71 -0.12 13.43 16.53
C ASP A 71 -0.40 13.35 18.05
N THR A 72 -1.31 12.45 18.45
CA THR A 72 -1.63 12.20 19.87
C THR A 72 -0.55 11.38 20.59
N ALA A 73 0.07 10.42 19.91
CA ALA A 73 0.98 9.45 20.53
C ALA A 73 2.45 9.90 20.54
N LEU A 74 2.95 10.46 19.43
CA LEU A 74 4.38 10.73 19.23
C LEU A 74 4.99 11.78 20.19
N PRO A 75 4.28 12.82 20.65
CA PRO A 75 4.81 13.73 21.67
C PRO A 75 5.21 13.01 22.97
N ARG A 76 4.54 11.89 23.31
CA ARG A 76 4.87 11.08 24.51
C ARG A 76 6.16 10.29 24.36
N LEU A 77 6.68 10.14 23.13
CA LEU A 77 8.01 9.59 22.82
C LEU A 77 9.09 10.69 22.78
N ASN A 78 8.78 11.93 23.15
CA ASN A 78 9.67 13.08 22.98
C ASN A 78 10.20 13.18 21.54
N CYS A 79 9.30 13.06 20.57
CA CYS A 79 9.57 13.19 19.14
C CYS A 79 8.80 14.41 18.60
N LEU A 80 9.40 15.14 17.65
CA LEU A 80 8.76 16.26 16.95
C LEU A 80 7.63 15.77 16.05
N GLY A 81 7.81 14.59 15.46
CA GLY A 81 6.86 13.99 14.55
C GLY A 81 7.36 12.65 14.04
N GLY A 82 6.62 12.06 13.12
CA GLY A 82 6.94 10.78 12.53
C GLY A 82 6.16 10.49 11.26
N THR A 83 6.59 9.46 10.54
CA THR A 83 5.90 9.00 9.34
C THR A 83 5.74 7.48 9.41
N LEU A 84 4.52 7.01 9.19
CA LEU A 84 4.32 5.64 8.75
C LEU A 84 4.62 5.61 7.27
N SER A 85 5.48 4.71 6.82
CA SER A 85 5.95 4.73 5.43
C SER A 85 6.22 3.34 4.87
N CYS A 86 5.71 3.10 3.67
CA CYS A 86 6.05 1.97 2.83
C CYS A 86 6.96 2.48 1.70
N ILE A 87 8.16 1.90 1.58
CA ILE A 87 9.16 2.31 0.58
C ILE A 87 8.98 1.42 -0.64
N MET A 88 8.43 1.97 -1.72
CA MET A 88 7.93 1.20 -2.87
C MET A 88 8.56 1.73 -4.18
N PRO A 89 9.85 1.45 -4.44
CA PRO A 89 10.60 2.12 -5.51
C PRO A 89 9.87 2.12 -6.86
N PRO A 90 9.72 3.28 -7.53
CA PRO A 90 10.38 4.56 -7.26
C PRO A 90 9.60 5.53 -6.35
N ARG A 91 8.52 5.10 -5.68
CA ARG A 91 7.61 6.00 -4.92
C ARG A 91 7.61 5.72 -3.42
N LEU A 92 7.49 6.79 -2.63
CA LEU A 92 7.26 6.72 -1.19
C LEU A 92 5.77 6.89 -0.91
N PHE A 93 5.18 5.96 -0.15
CA PHE A 93 3.80 6.07 0.33
C PHE A 93 3.81 6.09 1.85
N GLY A 94 2.95 6.89 2.47
CA GLY A 94 3.04 7.14 3.89
C GLY A 94 1.89 7.94 4.46
N VAL A 95 1.73 7.85 5.77
CA VAL A 95 0.95 8.78 6.57
C VAL A 95 1.92 9.53 7.48
N PRO A 96 2.21 10.81 7.21
CA PRO A 96 2.94 11.66 8.14
C PRO A 96 2.04 12.07 9.32
N SER A 97 2.67 12.36 10.47
CA SER A 97 2.11 13.25 11.50
C SER A 97 1.96 14.66 10.92
N SER A 98 1.13 15.52 11.53
CA SER A 98 0.86 16.87 11.02
C SER A 98 2.15 17.66 10.75
N ASP A 99 3.08 17.70 11.71
CA ASP A 99 4.39 18.36 11.60
C ASP A 99 5.30 17.82 10.48
N MET A 100 5.07 16.59 10.02
CA MET A 100 5.86 15.95 8.97
C MET A 100 5.25 16.11 7.57
N THR A 101 4.05 16.70 7.44
CA THR A 101 3.28 16.72 6.18
C THR A 101 4.04 17.37 5.03
N GLU A 102 4.50 18.62 5.18
CA GLU A 102 5.20 19.34 4.11
C GLU A 102 6.50 18.62 3.68
N THR A 103 7.26 18.14 4.66
CA THR A 103 8.49 17.37 4.43
C THR A 103 8.20 16.10 3.65
N PHE A 104 7.18 15.34 4.05
CA PHE A 104 6.79 14.09 3.41
C PHE A 104 6.29 14.32 1.98
N GLU A 105 5.46 15.34 1.74
CA GLU A 105 4.98 15.69 0.40
C GLU A 105 6.11 16.11 -0.54
N ALA A 106 7.12 16.84 -0.06
CA ALA A 106 8.29 17.20 -0.86
C ALA A 106 9.11 15.97 -1.25
N ILE A 107 9.32 15.01 -0.34
CA ILE A 107 9.98 13.72 -0.63
C ILE A 107 9.16 12.91 -1.64
N ALA A 108 7.86 12.73 -1.39
CA ALA A 108 6.98 11.94 -2.25
C ALA A 108 6.83 12.52 -3.68
N ALA A 109 6.94 13.84 -3.82
CA ALA A 109 6.94 14.54 -5.11
C ALA A 109 8.32 14.65 -5.77
N GLY A 110 9.39 14.10 -5.18
CA GLY A 110 10.75 14.18 -5.71
C GLY A 110 11.35 15.59 -5.72
N ARG A 111 10.84 16.50 -4.86
CA ARG A 111 11.33 17.89 -4.72
C ARG A 111 12.49 17.99 -3.72
N THR A 112 13.38 17.01 -3.72
CA THR A 112 14.50 16.88 -2.79
C THR A 112 15.79 16.55 -3.54
N PRO A 113 16.97 16.79 -2.94
CA PRO A 113 18.19 16.14 -3.40
C PRO A 113 18.01 14.62 -3.44
N PRO A 114 18.73 13.90 -4.30
CA PRO A 114 18.67 12.44 -4.35
C PRO A 114 19.26 11.86 -3.05
N LEU A 115 18.48 11.01 -2.36
CA LEU A 115 18.95 10.26 -1.20
C LEU A 115 19.87 9.12 -1.65
N THR A 116 21.13 9.15 -1.20
CA THR A 116 22.14 8.12 -1.51
C THR A 116 21.70 6.76 -0.96
N GLU A 117 21.99 5.67 -1.67
CA GLU A 117 21.65 4.33 -1.19
C GLU A 117 22.42 3.96 0.09
N ALA A 118 23.68 4.41 0.20
CA ALA A 118 24.56 4.18 1.35
C ALA A 118 24.08 4.81 2.68
N THR A 119 23.22 5.83 2.62
CA THR A 119 22.68 6.58 3.78
C THR A 119 21.21 6.25 4.05
N ARG A 120 20.56 5.46 3.19
CA ARG A 120 19.13 5.15 3.28
C ARG A 120 18.85 4.14 4.39
N MET A 121 18.11 4.58 5.40
CA MET A 121 17.59 3.70 6.45
C MET A 121 16.35 2.94 5.98
N ILE A 122 16.55 1.83 5.27
CA ILE A 122 15.52 0.77 5.16
C ILE A 122 15.93 -0.34 6.13
N PRO A 123 15.26 -0.49 7.29
CA PRO A 123 15.56 -1.61 8.17
C PRO A 123 15.16 -2.93 7.50
N ALA A 124 16.10 -3.87 7.46
CA ALA A 124 15.75 -5.29 7.32
C ALA A 124 14.85 -5.70 8.52
N PRO A 125 14.03 -6.77 8.42
CA PRO A 125 13.17 -7.18 9.52
C PRO A 125 13.94 -7.38 10.84
N HIS A 126 13.67 -6.52 11.82
CA HIS A 126 14.30 -6.55 13.15
C HIS A 126 13.26 -6.29 14.24
N ASP A 127 13.61 -6.60 15.48
CA ASP A 127 12.82 -6.24 16.64
C ASP A 127 13.39 -4.99 17.35
N GLY A 128 12.53 -4.17 17.94
CA GLY A 128 12.93 -2.86 18.50
C GLY A 128 13.05 -1.73 17.46
N PHE A 129 13.90 -0.75 17.74
CA PHE A 129 14.19 0.42 16.91
C PHE A 129 15.69 0.47 16.56
N LEU A 130 16.01 1.00 15.38
CA LEU A 130 17.34 1.45 15.00
C LEU A 130 17.35 2.97 14.93
N CYS A 131 18.47 3.62 15.22
CA CYS A 131 18.61 5.08 15.09
C CYS A 131 19.82 5.50 14.27
N ASP A 132 19.83 6.77 13.87
CA ASP A 132 20.87 7.29 12.99
C ASP A 132 22.21 7.60 13.65
N GLN A 133 22.32 7.37 14.96
CA GLN A 133 23.57 7.39 15.73
C GLN A 133 24.25 6.01 15.81
N MET A 134 23.62 4.95 15.30
CA MET A 134 24.23 3.61 15.24
C MET A 134 25.01 3.45 13.93
N ASP A 135 26.06 2.61 13.92
CA ASP A 135 26.83 2.24 12.72
C ASP A 135 26.02 1.32 11.79
N VAL A 136 24.95 1.86 11.20
CA VAL A 136 24.04 1.16 10.26
C VAL A 136 24.20 1.64 8.81
N PHE A 137 25.00 2.68 8.57
CA PHE A 137 25.21 3.28 7.25
C PHE A 137 26.61 3.00 6.73
N ARG A 138 26.74 2.89 5.40
CA ARG A 138 28.04 2.74 4.75
C ARG A 138 28.79 4.08 4.62
N GLU A 139 28.07 5.20 4.66
CA GLU A 139 28.65 6.54 4.57
C GLU A 139 28.02 7.52 5.60
N PRO A 140 28.80 8.50 6.12
CA PRO A 140 28.29 9.51 7.06
C PRO A 140 27.23 10.42 6.42
N ARG A 141 26.12 10.65 7.14
CA ARG A 141 24.99 11.47 6.67
C ARG A 141 25.35 12.94 6.49
N GLU A 142 26.39 13.43 7.16
CA GLU A 142 26.95 14.78 7.03
C GLU A 142 27.47 15.07 5.60
N ARG A 143 27.67 14.04 4.77
CA ARG A 143 28.11 14.17 3.37
C ARG A 143 26.98 14.12 2.36
N ASP A 144 25.75 13.83 2.79
CA ASP A 144 24.61 13.62 1.91
C ASP A 144 23.74 14.88 1.81
N ALA A 145 23.57 15.39 0.59
CA ALA A 145 22.79 16.59 0.31
C ALA A 145 21.32 16.48 0.73
N PHE A 146 20.71 15.29 0.69
CA PHE A 146 19.36 15.08 1.21
C PHE A 146 19.30 15.41 2.70
N TYR A 147 20.32 15.01 3.47
CA TYR A 147 20.39 15.30 4.89
C TYR A 147 20.76 16.75 5.18
N MET A 148 21.80 17.28 4.55
CA MET A 148 22.32 18.62 4.85
C MET A 148 21.48 19.76 4.27
N ASP A 149 20.98 19.64 3.03
CA ASP A 149 20.30 20.74 2.33
C ASP A 149 18.77 20.67 2.44
N PHE A 150 18.21 19.51 2.78
CA PHE A 150 16.75 19.32 2.81
C PHE A 150 16.19 18.95 4.20
N ILE A 151 16.78 17.98 4.91
CA ILE A 151 16.31 17.52 6.23
C ILE A 151 16.75 18.48 7.36
N ARG A 152 18.04 18.82 7.46
CA ARG A 152 18.57 19.70 8.53
C ARG A 152 17.90 21.09 8.57
N PRO A 153 17.67 21.80 7.45
CA PRO A 153 17.06 23.13 7.47
C PRO A 153 15.59 23.13 7.92
N ARG A 154 14.93 21.95 7.91
CA ARG A 154 13.57 21.74 8.42
C ARG A 154 13.52 21.43 9.92
N GLY A 155 14.62 21.58 10.64
CA GLY A 155 14.68 21.30 12.08
C GLY A 155 14.61 19.81 12.40
N LEU A 156 15.04 18.94 11.48
CA LEU A 156 15.07 17.49 11.66
C LEU A 156 16.53 17.04 11.88
N ALA A 157 16.88 16.71 13.13
CA ALA A 157 18.26 16.39 13.52
C ALA A 157 18.53 14.89 13.63
N TYR A 158 17.63 14.17 14.29
CA TYR A 158 17.85 12.77 14.65
C TYR A 158 16.68 11.91 14.18
N GLN A 159 16.98 10.68 13.77
CA GLN A 159 16.00 9.75 13.21
C GLN A 159 16.09 8.40 13.92
N ALA A 160 14.93 7.83 14.26
CA ALA A 160 14.81 6.43 14.63
C ALA A 160 13.77 5.76 13.73
N SER A 161 13.95 4.46 13.44
CA SER A 161 13.01 3.67 12.66
C SER A 161 12.74 2.34 13.34
N ALA A 162 11.49 1.89 13.30
CA ALA A 162 11.11 0.53 13.64
C ALA A 162 10.40 -0.15 12.47
N TYR A 163 10.82 -1.39 12.21
CA TYR A 163 10.08 -2.31 11.37
C TYR A 163 8.74 -2.67 12.04
N LEU A 164 7.62 -2.37 11.37
CA LEU A 164 6.29 -2.76 11.86
C LEU A 164 5.87 -4.11 11.30
N ASP A 165 5.81 -4.23 9.97
CA ASP A 165 5.21 -5.35 9.26
C ASP A 165 5.63 -5.32 7.77
N GLY A 166 5.73 -6.48 7.11
CA GLY A 166 6.11 -6.61 5.70
C GLY A 166 6.63 -8.00 5.30
N THR A 167 6.74 -8.23 3.99
CA THR A 167 7.52 -9.30 3.37
C THR A 167 8.02 -8.82 2.00
N GLY A 168 9.30 -8.98 1.66
CA GLY A 168 9.83 -8.44 0.40
C GLY A 168 9.85 -6.91 0.34
N ASN A 169 9.37 -6.31 -0.75
CA ASN A 169 9.42 -4.85 -1.01
C ASN A 169 8.34 -4.03 -0.28
N ASP A 170 7.72 -4.63 0.75
CA ASP A 170 6.41 -4.24 1.27
C ASP A 170 6.46 -3.81 2.74
N THR A 171 7.64 -3.34 3.14
CA THR A 171 7.98 -3.02 4.52
C THR A 171 7.34 -1.70 4.95
N VAL A 172 6.45 -1.79 5.93
CA VAL A 172 5.95 -0.63 6.66
C VAL A 172 6.88 -0.33 7.83
N ASN A 173 7.47 0.86 7.80
CA ASN A 173 8.30 1.40 8.88
C ASN A 173 7.57 2.53 9.61
N LEU A 174 7.79 2.63 10.92
CA LEU A 174 7.57 3.87 11.67
C LEU A 174 8.89 4.62 11.72
N MET A 175 8.95 5.77 11.07
CA MET A 175 10.04 6.74 11.16
C MET A 175 9.71 7.79 12.24
N LEU A 176 10.64 8.08 13.14
CA LEU A 176 10.52 9.07 14.21
C LEU A 176 11.59 10.13 14.05
N PHE A 177 11.23 11.40 14.31
CA PHE A 177 12.14 12.53 14.18
C PHE A 177 12.25 13.33 15.46
N ARG A 178 13.46 13.81 15.76
CA ARG A 178 13.76 14.71 16.88
C ARG A 178 14.47 15.98 16.38
N PRO A 179 14.24 17.14 17.04
CA PRO A 179 14.81 18.42 16.62
C PRO A 179 16.28 18.58 17.05
N PRO A 180 17.02 19.54 16.48
CA PRO A 180 18.34 19.92 16.96
C PRO A 180 18.32 20.24 18.46
N GLY A 181 19.35 19.81 19.20
CA GLY A 181 19.51 20.12 20.62
C GLY A 181 18.69 19.26 21.60
N SER A 182 17.78 18.38 21.14
CA SER A 182 17.06 17.45 22.03
C SER A 182 17.92 16.31 22.60
N GLY A 183 19.15 16.16 22.10
CA GLY A 183 19.90 14.91 22.16
C GLY A 183 19.38 13.88 21.13
N GLY A 184 20.28 13.02 20.66
CA GLY A 184 19.95 11.89 19.79
C GLY A 184 19.15 10.80 20.51
N PHE A 185 18.85 9.71 19.82
CA PHE A 185 18.23 8.54 20.46
C PHE A 185 19.31 7.70 21.15
N ASN A 186 19.24 7.61 22.48
CA ASN A 186 20.15 6.76 23.25
C ASN A 186 19.59 5.33 23.38
N PRO A 187 20.40 4.31 23.73
CA PRO A 187 19.93 2.92 23.84
C PRO A 187 18.79 2.72 24.86
N GLY A 188 18.72 3.54 25.91
CA GLY A 188 17.62 3.54 26.89
C GLY A 188 16.30 4.00 26.27
N ASP A 189 16.32 5.08 25.48
CA ASP A 189 15.14 5.55 24.72
C ASP A 189 14.61 4.43 23.81
N LEU A 190 15.49 3.82 23.01
CA LEU A 190 15.13 2.76 22.07
C LEU A 190 14.57 1.51 22.79
N HIS A 191 15.13 1.18 23.96
CA HIS A 191 14.63 0.09 24.80
C HIS A 191 13.23 0.39 25.33
N THR A 192 13.00 1.58 25.90
CA THR A 192 11.68 1.98 26.41
C THR A 192 10.65 2.13 25.29
N PHE A 193 11.03 2.63 24.11
CA PHE A 193 10.15 2.71 22.94
C PHE A 193 9.67 1.34 22.46
N LYS A 194 10.41 0.26 22.75
CA LYS A 194 10.00 -1.10 22.38
C LYS A 194 8.61 -1.47 22.92
N ALA A 195 8.22 -0.94 24.09
CA ALA A 195 6.88 -1.14 24.68
C ALA A 195 5.74 -0.55 23.83
N PHE A 196 6.01 0.42 22.95
CA PHE A 196 5.03 0.98 22.01
C PHE A 196 4.76 0.04 20.82
N LEU A 197 5.75 -0.78 20.42
CA LEU A 197 5.69 -1.59 19.19
C LEU A 197 4.52 -2.59 19.12
N PRO A 198 4.18 -3.35 20.18
CA PRO A 198 3.06 -4.29 20.12
C PRO A 198 1.74 -3.62 19.72
N TYR A 199 1.48 -2.42 20.24
CA TYR A 199 0.24 -1.69 19.99
C TYR A 199 0.15 -1.13 18.57
N ILE A 200 1.22 -0.49 18.07
CA ILE A 200 1.22 0.04 16.70
C ILE A 200 1.29 -1.08 15.65
N ARG A 201 1.96 -2.21 15.94
CA ARG A 201 1.89 -3.44 15.12
C ARG A 201 0.46 -4.01 15.11
N ALA A 202 -0.24 -4.08 16.24
CA ALA A 202 -1.63 -4.50 16.29
C ALA A 202 -2.57 -3.54 15.52
N ALA A 203 -2.33 -2.22 15.58
CA ALA A 203 -3.09 -1.21 14.84
C ALA A 203 -2.86 -1.30 13.32
N ALA A 204 -1.62 -1.62 12.91
CA ALA A 204 -1.28 -1.95 11.53
C ALA A 204 -2.03 -3.20 11.04
N MET A 205 -2.04 -4.28 11.83
CA MET A 205 -2.79 -5.50 11.52
C MET A 205 -4.30 -5.25 11.41
N ALA A 206 -4.89 -4.48 12.34
CA ALA A 206 -6.30 -4.09 12.29
C ALA A 206 -6.62 -3.25 11.04
N SER A 207 -5.71 -2.35 10.64
CA SER A 207 -5.83 -1.58 9.40
C SER A 207 -5.80 -2.46 8.15
N ARG A 208 -4.89 -3.45 8.08
CA ARG A 208 -4.84 -4.45 6.99
C ARG A 208 -6.12 -5.29 6.93
N ALA A 209 -6.62 -5.77 8.08
CA ALA A 209 -7.86 -6.54 8.16
C ALA A 209 -9.07 -5.73 7.66
N ARG A 210 -9.19 -4.45 8.05
CA ARG A 210 -10.24 -3.53 7.56
C ARG A 210 -10.16 -3.30 6.05
N LEU A 211 -8.96 -3.19 5.48
CA LEU A 211 -8.78 -3.06 4.02
C LEU A 211 -9.13 -4.35 3.26
N GLN A 212 -8.77 -5.51 3.81
CA GLN A 212 -9.16 -6.80 3.25
C GLN A 212 -10.70 -6.96 3.24
N LEU A 213 -11.37 -6.64 4.36
CA LEU A 213 -12.83 -6.64 4.44
C LEU A 213 -13.49 -5.69 3.43
N GLU A 214 -12.92 -4.50 3.19
CA GLU A 214 -13.42 -3.58 2.17
C GLU A 214 -13.20 -4.12 0.74
N ALA A 215 -12.08 -4.79 0.48
CA ALA A 215 -11.84 -5.47 -0.79
C ALA A 215 -12.82 -6.63 -1.02
N ASP A 216 -13.06 -7.45 0.00
CA ASP A 216 -14.01 -8.56 -0.05
C ASP A 216 -15.45 -8.07 -0.19
N ARG A 217 -15.82 -6.97 0.49
CA ARG A 217 -17.12 -6.30 0.32
C ARG A 217 -17.33 -5.80 -1.10
N ARG A 218 -16.30 -5.23 -1.73
CA ARG A 218 -16.32 -4.82 -3.16
C ARG A 218 -16.32 -5.99 -4.14
N ALA A 219 -15.71 -7.12 -3.78
CA ALA A 219 -15.69 -8.33 -4.59
C ALA A 219 -17.03 -9.09 -4.52
N SER A 220 -17.75 -9.01 -3.40
CA SER A 220 -18.95 -9.78 -3.10
C SER A 220 -20.02 -9.81 -4.21
N PRO A 221 -20.41 -8.69 -4.86
CA PRO A 221 -21.42 -8.72 -5.94
C PRO A 221 -20.98 -9.53 -7.16
N PHE A 222 -19.68 -9.55 -7.46
CA PHE A 222 -19.10 -10.33 -8.57
C PHE A 222 -19.00 -11.81 -8.21
N LEU A 223 -18.50 -12.11 -7.01
CA LEU A 223 -18.41 -13.47 -6.48
C LEU A 223 -19.80 -14.13 -6.40
N GLY A 224 -20.83 -13.38 -5.99
CA GLY A 224 -22.22 -13.84 -5.95
C GLY A 224 -22.81 -14.18 -7.33
N ARG A 225 -22.27 -13.63 -8.42
CA ARG A 225 -22.62 -13.98 -9.81
C ARG A 225 -21.80 -15.13 -10.37
N GLY A 226 -20.76 -15.58 -9.68
CA GLY A 226 -19.74 -16.47 -10.23
C GLY A 226 -18.79 -15.78 -11.22
N ASP A 227 -18.75 -14.45 -11.26
CA ASP A 227 -17.73 -13.71 -12.00
C ASP A 227 -16.37 -13.90 -11.32
N PRO A 228 -15.32 -14.35 -12.02
CA PRO A 228 -14.03 -14.57 -11.37
C PRO A 228 -13.36 -13.26 -10.97
N VAL A 229 -12.70 -13.26 -9.80
CA VAL A 229 -12.07 -12.07 -9.22
C VAL A 229 -10.62 -12.39 -8.83
N LEU A 230 -9.70 -11.53 -9.24
CA LEU A 230 -8.32 -11.49 -8.79
C LEU A 230 -8.13 -10.31 -7.84
N TYR A 231 -7.34 -10.47 -6.79
CA TYR A 231 -7.00 -9.41 -5.84
C TYR A 231 -5.54 -9.03 -6.04
N VAL A 232 -5.31 -7.76 -6.35
CA VAL A 232 -4.03 -7.22 -6.80
C VAL A 232 -3.48 -6.24 -5.76
N ALA A 233 -2.23 -6.43 -5.36
CA ALA A 233 -1.49 -5.48 -4.52
C ALA A 233 -1.01 -4.27 -5.36
N TYR A 234 -0.50 -3.22 -4.70
CA TYR A 234 -0.06 -1.99 -5.36
C TYR A 234 0.99 -2.21 -6.46
N ASP A 235 1.80 -3.27 -6.34
CA ASP A 235 2.89 -3.60 -7.25
C ASP A 235 2.40 -4.30 -8.54
N GLY A 236 1.10 -4.59 -8.63
CA GLY A 236 0.51 -5.35 -9.73
C GLY A 236 0.59 -6.87 -9.55
N THR A 237 1.08 -7.38 -8.40
CA THR A 237 1.04 -8.82 -8.11
C THR A 237 -0.33 -9.25 -7.59
N VAL A 238 -0.82 -10.35 -8.13
CA VAL A 238 -2.02 -11.06 -7.66
C VAL A 238 -1.63 -11.87 -6.42
N HIS A 239 -2.27 -11.59 -5.29
CA HIS A 239 -1.99 -12.28 -4.02
C HIS A 239 -3.07 -13.29 -3.61
N ARG A 240 -4.24 -13.23 -4.26
CA ARG A 240 -5.45 -14.03 -3.98
C ARG A 240 -6.33 -13.98 -5.23
N HIS A 241 -7.09 -15.03 -5.49
CA HIS A 241 -8.10 -15.07 -6.55
C HIS A 241 -9.25 -16.01 -6.16
N SER A 242 -10.39 -15.91 -6.84
CA SER A 242 -11.43 -16.94 -6.76
C SER A 242 -10.96 -18.24 -7.43
N PRO A 243 -11.51 -19.42 -7.07
CA PRO A 243 -11.02 -20.72 -7.56
C PRO A 243 -10.96 -20.82 -9.09
N ASP A 244 -12.00 -20.37 -9.77
CA ASP A 244 -12.15 -20.50 -11.22
C ASP A 244 -11.35 -19.48 -12.03
N ALA A 245 -10.78 -18.44 -11.40
CA ALA A 245 -10.25 -17.27 -12.11
C ALA A 245 -9.16 -17.61 -13.12
N LEU A 246 -8.19 -18.46 -12.73
CA LEU A 246 -7.10 -18.84 -13.62
C LEU A 246 -7.57 -19.78 -14.74
N THR A 247 -8.55 -20.64 -14.45
CA THR A 247 -9.17 -21.54 -15.44
C THR A 247 -9.98 -20.78 -16.49
N VAL A 248 -10.68 -19.71 -16.10
CA VAL A 248 -11.45 -18.86 -17.03
C VAL A 248 -10.53 -17.97 -17.86
N LEU A 249 -9.40 -17.53 -17.30
CA LEU A 249 -8.42 -16.66 -17.97
C LEU A 249 -7.47 -17.41 -18.91
N ALA A 250 -7.16 -18.68 -18.62
CA ALA A 250 -6.32 -19.51 -19.48
C ALA A 250 -7.00 -19.85 -20.83
N PRO A 251 -6.23 -20.01 -21.91
CA PRO A 251 -4.77 -19.84 -22.00
C PRO A 251 -4.31 -18.39 -22.20
N ASP A 252 -5.24 -17.47 -22.47
CA ASP A 252 -4.97 -16.10 -22.95
C ASP A 252 -4.32 -15.19 -21.91
N VAL A 253 -4.64 -15.42 -20.64
CA VAL A 253 -4.09 -14.70 -19.49
C VAL A 253 -3.71 -15.72 -18.42
N THR A 254 -2.47 -15.64 -17.95
CA THR A 254 -1.87 -16.55 -16.95
C THR A 254 -1.22 -15.74 -15.82
N LEU A 255 -0.81 -16.41 -14.74
CA LEU A 255 0.06 -15.80 -13.74
C LEU A 255 1.51 -16.21 -13.96
N ARG A 256 2.39 -15.21 -14.12
CA ARG A 256 3.85 -15.37 -14.21
C ARG A 256 4.48 -14.45 -13.18
N ASP A 257 5.26 -15.00 -12.24
CA ASP A 257 5.80 -14.27 -11.09
C ASP A 257 4.74 -13.48 -10.31
N ARG A 258 3.58 -14.12 -10.09
CA ARG A 258 2.34 -13.55 -9.53
C ARG A 258 1.72 -12.39 -10.32
N ARG A 259 2.23 -11.98 -11.47
CA ARG A 259 1.65 -10.92 -12.32
C ARG A 259 0.84 -11.51 -13.47
N LEU A 260 -0.11 -10.72 -13.99
CA LEU A 260 -0.89 -11.11 -15.17
C LEU A 260 -0.03 -11.05 -16.42
N ALA A 261 0.17 -12.21 -17.05
CA ALA A 261 0.87 -12.37 -18.32
C ALA A 261 -0.15 -12.71 -19.42
N VAL A 262 -0.25 -11.85 -20.43
CA VAL A 262 -1.21 -11.91 -21.53
C VAL A 262 -0.51 -12.42 -22.78
N SER A 263 -0.98 -13.54 -23.35
CA SER A 263 -0.43 -14.08 -24.61
C SER A 263 -0.96 -13.35 -25.84
N VAL A 264 -2.19 -12.80 -25.77
CA VAL A 264 -2.85 -12.06 -26.85
C VAL A 264 -1.97 -10.89 -27.36
N PRO A 265 -1.58 -10.87 -28.65
CA PRO A 265 -0.65 -9.88 -29.19
C PRO A 265 -1.04 -8.42 -28.91
N GLY A 266 -0.06 -7.63 -28.46
CA GLY A 266 -0.23 -6.21 -28.16
C GLY A 266 -1.12 -5.87 -26.96
N CYS A 267 -1.68 -6.86 -26.26
CA CYS A 267 -2.64 -6.61 -25.18
C CYS A 267 -2.03 -6.51 -23.77
N GLN A 268 -0.83 -7.05 -23.52
CA GLN A 268 -0.12 -6.90 -22.24
C GLN A 268 -0.08 -5.43 -21.77
N ARG A 269 0.38 -4.52 -22.62
CA ARG A 269 0.46 -3.07 -22.30
C ARG A 269 -0.90 -2.44 -21.95
N LYS A 270 -2.00 -2.97 -22.48
CA LYS A 270 -3.36 -2.49 -22.17
C LYS A 270 -3.74 -2.89 -20.74
N VAL A 271 -3.44 -4.14 -20.34
CA VAL A 271 -3.65 -4.64 -18.98
C VAL A 271 -2.75 -3.91 -17.98
N ASP A 272 -1.46 -3.72 -18.31
CA ASP A 272 -0.52 -2.95 -17.47
C ASP A 272 -1.00 -1.49 -17.29
N GLY A 273 -1.51 -0.86 -18.35
CA GLY A 273 -2.08 0.49 -18.32
C GLY A 273 -3.36 0.61 -17.48
N ALA A 274 -4.22 -0.41 -17.52
CA ALA A 274 -5.43 -0.47 -16.70
C ALA A 274 -5.13 -0.70 -15.22
N LEU A 275 -4.22 -1.64 -14.90
CA LEU A 275 -3.66 -1.79 -13.55
C LEU A 275 -3.04 -0.48 -13.07
N THR A 276 -2.23 0.19 -13.89
CA THR A 276 -1.64 1.50 -13.59
C THR A 276 -2.72 2.56 -13.30
N THR A 277 -3.82 2.55 -14.04
CA THR A 277 -4.93 3.50 -13.86
C THR A 277 -5.68 3.26 -12.54
N ALA A 278 -6.00 2.00 -12.21
CA ALA A 278 -6.67 1.68 -10.96
C ALA A 278 -5.78 1.89 -9.73
N LEU A 279 -4.54 1.39 -9.77
CA LEU A 279 -3.62 1.43 -8.64
C LEU A 279 -3.13 2.85 -8.34
N TRP A 280 -2.81 3.65 -9.37
CA TRP A 280 -2.16 4.96 -9.17
C TRP A 280 -3.07 6.16 -9.43
N GLN A 281 -3.98 6.09 -10.40
CA GLN A 281 -4.93 7.18 -10.67
C GLN A 281 -6.23 7.03 -9.87
N ARG A 282 -6.39 5.92 -9.14
CA ARG A 282 -7.57 5.60 -8.32
C ARG A 282 -8.88 5.61 -9.12
N ARG A 283 -8.80 5.28 -10.41
CA ARG A 283 -9.93 5.24 -11.34
C ARG A 283 -10.18 3.82 -11.85
N PRO A 284 -11.43 3.36 -11.90
CA PRO A 284 -11.74 2.08 -12.51
C PRO A 284 -11.41 2.12 -14.01
N SER A 285 -11.09 0.97 -14.60
CA SER A 285 -10.78 0.84 -16.02
C SER A 285 -11.19 -0.51 -16.57
N LEU A 286 -11.49 -0.56 -17.88
CA LEU A 286 -11.92 -1.76 -18.58
C LEU A 286 -10.96 -2.06 -19.74
N VAL A 287 -10.49 -3.31 -19.82
CA VAL A 287 -9.71 -3.81 -20.97
C VAL A 287 -10.48 -4.91 -21.67
N THR A 288 -10.76 -4.73 -22.96
CA THR A 288 -11.27 -5.81 -23.81
C THR A 288 -10.10 -6.51 -24.49
N LEU A 289 -10.00 -7.82 -24.24
CA LEU A 289 -9.15 -8.77 -24.94
C LEU A 289 -10.01 -9.51 -25.97
N ILE A 290 -9.53 -9.57 -27.20
CA ILE A 290 -10.10 -10.43 -28.25
C ILE A 290 -9.03 -11.50 -28.48
N THR A 291 -9.38 -12.73 -28.17
CA THR A 291 -8.50 -13.90 -28.20
C THR A 291 -8.53 -14.56 -29.58
N ASP A 292 -7.60 -15.48 -29.85
CA ASP A 292 -7.48 -16.12 -31.18
C ASP A 292 -8.67 -17.03 -31.51
N ASP A 293 -9.39 -17.56 -30.51
CA ASP A 293 -10.65 -18.29 -30.64
C ASP A 293 -11.90 -17.38 -30.75
N ALA A 294 -11.69 -16.08 -30.99
CA ALA A 294 -12.71 -15.03 -31.06
C ALA A 294 -13.53 -14.82 -29.77
N ARG A 295 -13.09 -15.35 -28.63
CA ARG A 295 -13.66 -15.06 -27.31
C ARG A 295 -13.33 -13.62 -26.90
N SER A 296 -14.28 -12.99 -26.19
CA SER A 296 -14.19 -11.58 -25.82
C SER A 296 -14.11 -11.44 -24.30
N LEU A 297 -12.90 -11.62 -23.77
CA LEU A 297 -12.59 -11.49 -22.35
C LEU A 297 -12.48 -10.00 -21.97
N ARG A 298 -13.23 -9.57 -20.96
CA ARG A 298 -13.15 -8.19 -20.45
C ARG A 298 -12.62 -8.17 -19.01
N LEU A 299 -11.53 -7.45 -18.80
CA LEU A 299 -10.93 -7.27 -17.48
C LEU A 299 -11.36 -5.92 -16.90
N LEU A 300 -12.24 -6.00 -15.91
CA LEU A 300 -12.76 -4.88 -15.13
C LEU A 300 -11.82 -4.65 -13.93
N VAL A 301 -10.98 -3.61 -14.01
CA VAL A 301 -10.04 -3.26 -12.93
C VAL A 301 -10.65 -2.18 -12.05
N LEU A 302 -10.89 -2.51 -10.78
CA LEU A 302 -11.52 -1.63 -9.79
C LEU A 302 -10.53 -1.25 -8.68
N PRO A 303 -10.31 0.04 -8.39
CA PRO A 303 -9.53 0.44 -7.22
C PRO A 303 -10.24 0.05 -5.92
N VAL A 304 -9.48 -0.49 -4.97
CA VAL A 304 -9.94 -0.59 -3.58
C VAL A 304 -9.53 0.70 -2.88
N LEU A 305 -10.54 1.51 -2.50
CA LEU A 305 -10.37 2.77 -1.77
C LEU A 305 -10.86 2.54 -0.33
N GLY A 306 -10.04 2.89 0.66
CA GLY A 306 -10.37 2.68 2.06
C GLY A 306 -9.76 3.73 3.00
N GLN A 307 -10.48 4.05 4.07
CA GLN A 307 -10.06 5.06 5.07
C GLN A 307 -8.84 4.66 5.92
N ALA A 308 -8.35 3.42 5.81
CA ALA A 308 -7.10 2.98 6.44
C ALA A 308 -5.83 3.39 5.66
N LEU A 309 -5.98 4.20 4.61
CA LEU A 309 -4.96 5.04 3.98
C LEU A 309 -3.61 4.35 3.67
N ASP A 310 -3.67 3.51 2.63
CA ASP A 310 -2.62 3.19 1.65
C ASP A 310 -1.27 2.57 2.08
N VAL A 311 -0.81 2.74 3.31
CA VAL A 311 0.48 2.20 3.77
C VAL A 311 0.38 0.71 4.09
N PHE A 312 -0.78 0.25 4.53
CA PHE A 312 -0.99 -1.09 5.07
C PHE A 312 -1.53 -2.04 4.02
N ARG A 313 -0.65 -2.84 3.39
CA ARG A 313 -1.03 -3.76 2.31
C ARG A 313 -2.03 -4.83 2.75
N ALA A 314 -3.19 -4.81 2.10
CA ALA A 314 -3.95 -6.01 1.76
C ALA A 314 -4.10 -5.99 0.23
N THR A 315 -5.27 -5.56 -0.28
CA THR A 315 -5.56 -5.41 -1.71
C THR A 315 -5.67 -3.95 -2.12
N SER A 316 -5.11 -3.59 -3.28
CA SER A 316 -5.13 -2.22 -3.84
C SER A 316 -6.05 -2.10 -5.06
N ALA A 317 -6.25 -3.18 -5.81
CA ALA A 317 -7.26 -3.28 -6.86
C ALA A 317 -7.86 -4.69 -6.96
N LEU A 318 -9.09 -4.78 -7.45
CA LEU A 318 -9.71 -6.02 -7.91
C LEU A 318 -9.63 -6.06 -9.43
N VAL A 319 -9.39 -7.23 -10.02
CA VAL A 319 -9.61 -7.48 -11.45
C VAL A 319 -10.73 -8.51 -11.56
N VAL A 320 -11.88 -8.07 -12.06
CA VAL A 320 -13.05 -8.92 -12.33
C VAL A 320 -13.01 -9.35 -13.79
N VAL A 321 -13.24 -10.64 -14.03
CA VAL A 321 -13.22 -11.23 -15.37
C VAL A 321 -14.66 -11.34 -15.89
N LEU A 322 -15.01 -10.49 -16.84
CA LEU A 322 -16.32 -10.46 -17.48
C LEU A 322 -16.27 -11.25 -18.80
N ASP A 323 -16.69 -12.51 -18.74
CA ASP A 323 -16.89 -13.37 -19.92
C ASP A 323 -18.36 -13.28 -20.37
N ILE A 324 -18.61 -12.49 -21.42
CA ILE A 324 -19.96 -12.26 -21.96
C ILE A 324 -20.67 -13.54 -22.46
N MET A 325 -19.94 -14.64 -22.71
CA MET A 325 -20.51 -15.90 -23.17
C MET A 325 -20.95 -16.82 -22.03
N ARG A 326 -20.54 -16.54 -20.78
CA ARG A 326 -21.06 -17.25 -19.61
C ARG A 326 -22.46 -16.73 -19.23
N PRO A 327 -23.49 -17.60 -19.17
CA PRO A 327 -24.79 -17.20 -18.65
C PRO A 327 -24.65 -16.84 -17.16
N THR A 328 -25.20 -15.69 -16.79
CA THR A 328 -25.18 -15.15 -15.42
C THR A 328 -26.58 -14.73 -15.00
N HIS A 329 -26.92 -14.92 -13.73
CA HIS A 329 -28.16 -14.39 -13.17
C HIS A 329 -28.14 -12.85 -13.19
N ILE A 330 -29.30 -12.26 -13.47
CA ILE A 330 -29.49 -10.82 -13.78
C ILE A 330 -30.28 -10.19 -12.64
N ASP A 331 -29.78 -9.12 -12.01
CA ASP A 331 -30.42 -8.47 -10.83
C ASP A 331 -29.95 -7.00 -10.63
N GLU A 332 -30.85 -6.02 -10.42
CA GLU A 332 -30.77 -4.61 -10.92
C GLU A 332 -29.99 -3.50 -10.14
N GLY A 333 -29.57 -2.44 -10.87
CA GLY A 333 -29.13 -1.07 -10.43
C GLY A 333 -27.62 -0.92 -10.20
N SER A 334 -26.83 0.04 -10.75
CA SER A 334 -27.12 1.48 -11.06
C SER A 334 -26.65 2.01 -12.46
N ILE A 335 -25.93 3.16 -12.55
CA ILE A 335 -25.36 3.83 -13.77
C ILE A 335 -23.86 4.14 -13.63
N ASP A 336 -23.44 4.66 -12.47
CA ASP A 336 -22.23 5.48 -12.38
C ASP A 336 -20.93 4.70 -12.53
N LEU A 337 -20.92 3.43 -12.09
CA LEU A 337 -19.79 2.54 -12.35
C LEU A 337 -19.61 2.27 -13.85
N LEU A 338 -20.73 2.21 -14.60
CA LEU A 338 -20.70 2.03 -16.05
C LEU A 338 -20.00 3.22 -16.69
N VAL A 339 -20.42 4.45 -16.39
CA VAL A 339 -19.73 5.69 -16.84
C VAL A 339 -18.25 5.69 -16.45
N ALA A 340 -17.96 5.47 -15.16
CA ALA A 340 -16.62 5.61 -14.61
C ALA A 340 -15.62 4.60 -15.21
N THR A 341 -16.06 3.39 -15.52
CA THR A 341 -15.15 2.29 -15.89
C THR A 341 -14.98 2.11 -17.39
N THR A 342 -15.96 2.55 -18.19
CA THR A 342 -16.03 2.23 -19.62
C THR A 342 -15.62 3.38 -20.55
N GLY A 343 -15.41 4.59 -20.00
CA GLY A 343 -15.11 5.80 -20.79
C GLY A 343 -16.29 6.28 -21.66
N LEU A 344 -17.48 5.72 -21.46
CA LEU A 344 -18.71 6.24 -22.05
C LEU A 344 -19.01 7.63 -21.50
N THR A 345 -19.43 8.53 -22.38
CA THR A 345 -20.08 9.78 -21.97
C THR A 345 -21.42 9.48 -21.33
N ARG A 346 -21.93 10.40 -20.49
CA ARG A 346 -23.25 10.26 -19.86
C ARG A 346 -24.35 9.90 -20.86
N ARG A 347 -24.32 10.50 -22.06
CA ARG A 347 -25.32 10.27 -23.12
C ARG A 347 -25.19 8.91 -23.81
N GLU A 348 -23.97 8.44 -24.02
CA GLU A 348 -23.71 7.07 -24.49
C GLU A 348 -24.18 6.01 -23.47
N THR A 349 -24.03 6.28 -22.16
CA THR A 349 -24.52 5.40 -21.09
C THR A 349 -26.05 5.41 -20.98
N GLU A 350 -26.70 6.57 -21.06
CA GLU A 350 -28.16 6.70 -21.09
C GLU A 350 -28.77 5.87 -22.24
N VAL A 351 -28.23 6.01 -23.45
CA VAL A 351 -28.64 5.23 -24.64
C VAL A 351 -28.37 3.73 -24.44
N ALA A 352 -27.19 3.36 -23.94
CA ALA A 352 -26.81 1.97 -23.74
C ALA A 352 -27.69 1.26 -22.70
N ARG A 353 -28.09 1.94 -21.61
CA ARG A 353 -28.99 1.38 -20.59
C ARG A 353 -30.40 1.16 -21.13
N LEU A 354 -31.00 2.13 -21.83
CA LEU A 354 -32.34 1.95 -22.38
C LEU A 354 -32.38 0.77 -23.37
N VAL A 355 -31.35 0.62 -24.21
CA VAL A 355 -31.20 -0.56 -25.08
C VAL A 355 -31.05 -1.87 -24.28
N ALA A 356 -30.32 -1.87 -23.16
CA ALA A 356 -30.21 -3.02 -22.25
C ALA A 356 -31.51 -3.38 -21.52
N SER A 357 -32.37 -2.38 -21.28
CA SER A 357 -33.74 -2.51 -20.80
C SER A 357 -34.76 -2.88 -21.90
N GLY A 358 -34.30 -3.15 -23.13
CA GLY A 358 -35.14 -3.64 -24.23
C GLY A 358 -35.75 -2.55 -25.14
N TYR A 359 -35.39 -1.28 -24.96
CA TYR A 359 -35.90 -0.20 -25.82
C TYR A 359 -35.22 -0.25 -27.20
N THR A 360 -36.03 -0.15 -28.26
CA THR A 360 -35.51 0.05 -29.62
C THR A 360 -34.87 1.44 -29.74
N PRO A 361 -33.90 1.67 -30.66
CA PRO A 361 -33.27 2.99 -30.82
C PRO A 361 -34.27 4.13 -31.14
N ARG A 362 -35.47 3.79 -31.63
CA ARG A 362 -36.59 4.73 -31.84
C ARG A 362 -37.25 5.13 -30.52
N GLN A 363 -37.62 4.15 -29.69
CA GLN A 363 -38.13 4.42 -28.33
C GLN A 363 -37.10 5.13 -27.45
N VAL A 364 -35.81 4.83 -27.61
CA VAL A 364 -34.72 5.60 -26.97
C VAL A 364 -34.73 7.07 -27.41
N SER A 365 -34.89 7.31 -28.72
CA SER A 365 -34.92 8.68 -29.25
C SER A 365 -36.10 9.50 -28.71
N GLU A 366 -37.28 8.87 -28.60
CA GLU A 366 -38.50 9.42 -28.01
C GLU A 366 -38.33 9.68 -26.50
N THR A 367 -37.79 8.70 -25.76
CA THR A 367 -37.60 8.78 -24.30
C THR A 367 -36.56 9.83 -23.89
N LEU A 368 -35.50 9.99 -24.69
CA LEU A 368 -34.40 10.91 -24.40
C LEU A 368 -34.55 12.29 -25.07
N GLY A 369 -35.59 12.52 -25.88
CA GLY A 369 -35.81 13.79 -26.58
C GLY A 369 -34.73 14.14 -27.62
N ILE A 370 -34.25 13.15 -28.38
CA ILE A 370 -33.24 13.33 -29.44
C ILE A 370 -33.71 12.70 -30.75
N SER A 371 -33.04 13.02 -31.86
CA SER A 371 -33.31 12.33 -33.13
C SER A 371 -32.86 10.86 -33.10
N TYR A 372 -33.49 10.05 -33.94
CA TYR A 372 -33.15 8.64 -34.14
C TYR A 372 -31.68 8.46 -34.58
N GLU A 373 -31.21 9.29 -35.52
CA GLU A 373 -29.82 9.35 -35.96
C GLU A 373 -28.85 9.66 -34.80
N THR A 374 -29.18 10.62 -33.93
CA THR A 374 -28.36 10.93 -32.74
C THR A 374 -28.32 9.76 -31.77
N ALA A 375 -29.45 9.07 -31.53
CA ALA A 375 -29.47 7.86 -30.72
C ALA A 375 -28.60 6.73 -31.32
N ARG A 376 -28.62 6.54 -32.65
CA ARG A 376 -27.75 5.58 -33.35
C ARG A 376 -26.27 5.95 -33.28
N ILE A 377 -25.93 7.25 -33.36
CA ILE A 377 -24.54 7.73 -33.23
C ILE A 377 -24.01 7.42 -31.82
N HIS A 378 -24.76 7.76 -30.77
CA HIS A 378 -24.37 7.40 -29.40
C HIS A 378 -24.24 5.89 -29.21
N LEU A 379 -25.18 5.10 -29.73
CA LEU A 379 -25.13 3.63 -29.64
C LEU A 379 -23.86 3.06 -30.32
N LYS A 380 -23.49 3.59 -31.50
CA LYS A 380 -22.26 3.21 -32.21
C LYS A 380 -21.00 3.65 -31.47
N GLY A 381 -21.02 4.82 -30.82
CA GLY A 381 -19.96 5.29 -29.92
C GLY A 381 -19.75 4.32 -28.76
N SER A 382 -20.86 3.87 -28.13
CA SER A 382 -20.84 2.87 -27.07
C SER A 382 -20.23 1.54 -27.51
N PHE A 383 -20.54 1.06 -28.73
CA PHE A 383 -19.94 -0.16 -29.26
C PHE A 383 -18.41 -0.07 -29.37
N GLY A 384 -17.89 1.02 -29.94
CA GLY A 384 -16.46 1.22 -30.11
C GLY A 384 -15.70 1.32 -28.78
N LYS A 385 -16.27 2.00 -27.78
CA LYS A 385 -15.65 2.19 -26.46
C LYS A 385 -15.65 0.93 -25.59
N LEU A 386 -16.71 0.11 -25.68
CA LEU A 386 -16.84 -1.15 -24.93
C LEU A 386 -16.17 -2.35 -25.65
N GLY A 387 -15.77 -2.16 -26.91
CA GLY A 387 -15.29 -3.24 -27.77
C GLY A 387 -16.34 -4.34 -27.91
N VAL A 388 -17.60 -3.98 -28.14
CA VAL A 388 -18.71 -4.92 -28.44
C VAL A 388 -19.08 -4.82 -29.92
N HIS A 389 -19.38 -5.95 -30.54
CA HIS A 389 -19.65 -6.05 -31.98
C HIS A 389 -21.14 -6.18 -32.31
N SER A 390 -21.99 -6.46 -31.32
CA SER A 390 -23.43 -6.59 -31.48
C SER A 390 -24.24 -5.89 -30.38
N GLN A 391 -25.51 -5.62 -30.67
CA GLN A 391 -26.45 -5.12 -29.66
C GLN A 391 -26.65 -6.13 -28.51
N ASN A 392 -26.59 -7.44 -28.79
CA ASN A 392 -26.73 -8.48 -27.76
C ASN A 392 -25.52 -8.48 -26.79
N GLU A 393 -24.30 -8.32 -27.29
CA GLU A 393 -23.11 -8.13 -26.46
C GLU A 393 -23.20 -6.85 -25.63
N LEU A 394 -23.69 -5.74 -26.21
CA LEU A 394 -23.93 -4.51 -25.44
C LEU A 394 -24.93 -4.77 -24.31
N ILE A 395 -26.07 -5.41 -24.59
CA ILE A 395 -27.09 -5.72 -23.59
C ILE A 395 -26.49 -6.60 -22.47
N ALA A 396 -25.76 -7.67 -22.82
CA ALA A 396 -25.14 -8.57 -21.85
C ALA A 396 -24.10 -7.84 -20.97
N LEU A 397 -23.24 -7.01 -21.57
CA LEU A 397 -22.21 -6.26 -20.84
C LEU A 397 -22.81 -5.14 -19.98
N VAL A 398 -23.75 -4.37 -20.51
CA VAL A 398 -24.42 -3.29 -19.78
C VAL A 398 -25.22 -3.84 -18.60
N ARG A 399 -25.84 -5.02 -18.72
CA ARG A 399 -26.47 -5.70 -17.58
C ARG A 399 -25.45 -6.05 -16.49
N ARG A 400 -24.28 -6.60 -16.82
CA ARG A 400 -23.22 -6.89 -15.82
C ARG A 400 -22.78 -5.65 -15.02
N PHE A 401 -22.81 -4.45 -15.62
CA PHE A 401 -22.42 -3.19 -14.97
C PHE A 401 -23.57 -2.40 -14.32
N SER A 402 -24.78 -2.44 -14.88
CA SER A 402 -25.95 -1.66 -14.42
C SER A 402 -26.59 -2.24 -13.16
N MET A 403 -25.78 -2.91 -12.33
CA MET A 403 -26.15 -3.90 -11.32
C MET A 403 -25.15 -3.86 -10.14
N LEU A 404 -24.47 -2.72 -9.94
CA LEU A 404 -23.64 -2.34 -8.79
C LEU A 404 -24.07 -0.96 -8.27
#